data_AF-A0A4P7U850-F1
#
_entry.id   AF-A0A4P7U850-F1
#
_cell.length_a   1.000
_cell.length_b   1.000
_cell.length_c   1.000
_cell.angle_alpha   90.00
_cell.angle_beta   90.00
_cell.angle_gamma   90.00
#
_symmetry.space_group_name_H-M   'P 1'
#
loop_
_entity.id
_entity.type
_entity.pdbx_description
1 polymer ?
#
loop_
_entity_poly.entity_id
_entity_poly.type
_entity_poly.pdbx_seq_one_letter_code
_entity_poly.pdbx_strand_id
1 'polypeptide(L)'
;MHYHFGGVDGLLHQAYERATLTMIGDYTADLTSVRSFEELYRVGATMAEKARTDGSAAMLSAIIAAAHTDEAMARMLHDNMARWNEAVSTAIDRILTLRKLSGAIDVEALTASLTASTIGMMTLGSVPGQPLGDPIAAVRGLPPLLDRAMKLVPAPLARRIFGALG
;
A
#
# COMPACT_ATOMS: atom_id res chain seq x y z
N MET A 1 -27.46 10.61 31.62
CA MET A 1 -26.44 11.02 32.62
C MET A 1 -25.18 11.39 31.88
N HIS A 2 -24.80 12.67 31.96
CA HIS A 2 -23.54 13.34 31.58
C HIS A 2 -22.98 13.17 30.16
N TYR A 3 -23.46 14.04 29.26
CA TYR A 3 -22.74 14.55 28.09
C TYR A 3 -21.44 15.25 28.55
N HIS A 4 -20.27 14.61 28.45
CA HIS A 4 -18.96 15.26 28.56
C HIS A 4 -17.80 14.51 27.86
N PHE A 5 -18.08 13.72 26.81
CA PHE A 5 -17.05 13.00 26.03
C PHE A 5 -16.73 13.61 24.64
N GLY A 6 -17.34 14.75 24.28
CA GLY A 6 -17.34 15.25 22.89
C GLY A 6 -16.26 16.29 22.53
N GLY A 7 -15.42 16.72 23.47
CA GLY A 7 -14.49 17.84 23.24
C GLY A 7 -13.08 17.38 22.87
N VAL A 8 -12.40 16.72 23.80
CA VAL A 8 -10.95 16.43 23.66
C VAL A 8 -10.71 15.09 22.99
N ASP A 9 -11.40 14.02 23.40
CA ASP A 9 -11.24 12.68 22.80
C ASP A 9 -11.72 12.64 21.34
N GLY A 10 -12.81 13.36 21.03
CA GLY A 10 -13.31 13.50 19.66
C GLY A 10 -12.36 14.27 18.74
N LEU A 11 -11.77 15.38 19.23
CA LEU A 11 -10.78 16.14 18.48
C LEU A 11 -9.48 15.35 18.29
N LEU A 12 -9.06 14.60 19.31
CA LEU A 12 -7.87 13.77 19.24
C LEU A 12 -8.06 12.63 18.23
N HIS A 13 -9.22 11.98 18.23
CA HIS A 13 -9.56 10.95 17.25
C HIS A 13 -9.57 11.50 15.81
N GLN A 14 -10.21 12.65 15.58
CA GLN A 14 -10.20 13.32 14.28
C GLN A 14 -8.79 13.76 13.84
N ALA A 15 -7.93 14.16 14.78
CA ALA A 15 -6.55 14.52 14.49
C ALA A 15 -5.72 13.29 14.09
N TYR A 16 -5.86 12.17 14.79
CA TYR A 16 -5.20 10.91 14.44
C TYR A 16 -5.69 10.32 13.11
N GLU A 17 -6.98 10.45 12.83
CA GLU A 17 -7.59 10.07 11.55
C GLU A 17 -6.97 10.88 10.42
N ARG A 18 -6.96 12.21 10.57
CA ARG A 18 -6.38 13.11 9.56
C ARG A 18 -4.88 12.88 9.38
N ALA A 19 -4.14 12.64 10.46
CA ALA A 19 -2.71 12.34 10.40
C ALA A 19 -2.43 11.00 9.68
N THR A 20 -3.24 9.96 9.93
CA THR A 20 -3.13 8.66 9.25
C THR A 20 -3.35 8.82 7.75
N LEU A 21 -4.34 9.62 7.35
CA LEU A 21 -4.66 9.86 5.94
C LEU A 21 -3.64 10.78 5.26
N THR A 22 -3.13 11.79 5.97
CA THR A 22 -2.02 12.61 5.49
C THR A 22 -0.75 11.77 5.30
N MET A 23 -0.45 10.85 6.21
CA MET A 23 0.65 9.90 6.04
C MET A 23 0.50 9.09 4.76
N ILE A 24 -0.69 8.54 4.48
CA ILE A 24 -0.99 7.83 3.22
C ILE A 24 -0.70 8.75 2.01
N GLY A 25 -1.07 10.03 2.09
CA GLY A 25 -0.76 11.04 1.08
C GLY A 25 0.73 11.30 0.89
N ASP A 26 1.47 11.52 1.98
CA ASP A 26 2.89 11.92 1.95
C ASP A 26 3.81 10.85 1.35
N TYR A 27 3.49 9.57 1.54
CA TYR A 27 4.24 8.45 0.93
C TYR A 27 4.15 8.40 -0.60
N THR A 28 3.27 9.20 -1.22
CA THR A 28 3.20 9.38 -2.67
C THR A 28 4.47 10.01 -3.25
N ALA A 29 5.14 10.90 -2.50
CA ALA A 29 6.35 11.57 -2.98
C ALA A 29 7.51 10.59 -3.19
N ASP A 30 7.69 9.63 -2.27
CA ASP A 30 8.76 8.63 -2.34
C ASP A 30 8.63 7.71 -3.55
N LEU A 31 7.38 7.41 -3.96
CA LEU A 31 7.07 6.58 -5.13
C LEU A 31 7.48 7.22 -6.47
N THR A 32 7.68 8.55 -6.52
CA THR A 32 8.09 9.25 -7.75
C THR A 32 9.50 8.90 -8.21
N SER A 33 10.36 8.45 -7.28
CA SER A 33 11.76 8.14 -7.55
C SER A 33 12.01 6.68 -7.92
N VAL A 34 11.07 5.78 -7.62
CA VAL A 34 11.19 4.32 -7.77
C VAL A 34 11.40 3.90 -9.24
N ARG A 35 12.36 2.99 -9.47
CA ARG A 35 12.80 2.43 -10.77
C ARG A 35 12.91 0.91 -10.77
N SER A 36 12.63 0.24 -9.66
CA SER A 36 12.63 -1.23 -9.54
C SER A 36 11.56 -1.73 -8.56
N PHE A 37 11.19 -3.01 -8.63
CA PHE A 37 10.26 -3.59 -7.66
C PHE A 37 10.89 -3.65 -6.26
N GLU A 38 12.20 -3.86 -6.17
CA GLU A 38 12.94 -3.77 -4.91
C GLU A 38 12.84 -2.38 -4.27
N GLU A 39 12.97 -1.33 -5.08
CA GLU A 39 12.76 0.05 -4.62
C GLU A 39 11.33 0.29 -4.14
N LEU A 40 10.34 -0.17 -4.91
CA LEU A 40 8.92 -0.08 -4.55
C LEU A 40 8.65 -0.77 -3.20
N TYR A 41 9.19 -1.98 -3.02
CA TYR A 41 9.08 -2.72 -1.77
C TYR A 41 9.69 -1.97 -0.58
N ARG A 42 10.87 -1.36 -0.74
CA ARG A 42 11.51 -0.62 0.35
C ARG A 42 10.68 0.58 0.81
N VAL A 43 10.03 1.29 -0.12
CA VAL A 43 9.10 2.38 0.21
C VAL A 43 7.93 1.84 1.04
N GLY A 44 7.27 0.77 0.57
CA GLY A 44 6.16 0.14 1.29
C GLY A 44 6.56 -0.43 2.66
N ALA A 45 7.75 -1.03 2.78
CA ALA A 45 8.26 -1.56 4.03
C ALA A 45 8.58 -0.46 5.04
N THR A 46 9.15 0.66 4.58
CA THR A 46 9.42 1.83 5.43
C THR A 46 8.11 2.44 5.93
N MET A 47 7.11 2.54 5.05
CA MET A 47 5.76 2.98 5.41
C MET A 47 5.11 2.07 6.44
N ALA A 48 5.13 0.75 6.23
CA ALA A 48 4.53 -0.20 7.15
C ALA A 48 5.19 -0.15 8.53
N GLU A 49 6.53 -0.03 8.59
CA GLU A 49 7.25 0.06 9.86
C GLU A 49 6.95 1.36 10.60
N LYS A 50 6.88 2.49 9.89
CA LYS A 50 6.50 3.77 10.47
C LYS A 50 5.07 3.71 11.03
N ALA A 51 4.13 3.25 10.21
CA ALA A 51 2.72 3.12 10.58
C ALA A 51 2.49 2.17 11.76
N ARG A 52 3.32 1.12 11.89
CA ARG A 52 3.31 0.23 13.04
C ARG A 52 3.84 0.92 14.30
N THR A 53 4.90 1.71 14.17
CA THR A 53 5.59 2.36 15.30
C THR A 53 4.80 3.53 15.88
N ASP A 54 4.15 4.34 15.03
CA ASP A 54 3.37 5.50 15.46
C ASP A 54 1.87 5.19 15.73
N GLY A 55 1.45 3.94 15.50
CA GLY A 55 0.08 3.48 15.72
C GLY A 55 -0.88 3.73 14.56
N SER A 56 -0.43 4.36 13.46
CA SER A 56 -1.27 4.64 12.29
C SER A 56 -1.83 3.38 11.63
N ALA A 57 -1.15 2.23 11.72
CA ALA A 57 -1.65 0.96 11.21
C ALA A 57 -2.88 0.44 11.97
N ALA A 58 -2.89 0.60 13.30
CA ALA A 58 -4.04 0.27 14.13
C ALA A 58 -5.21 1.24 13.85
N MET A 59 -4.91 2.53 13.69
CA MET A 59 -5.90 3.54 13.33
C MET A 59 -6.51 3.27 11.95
N LEU A 60 -5.70 2.90 10.95
CA LEU A 60 -6.18 2.50 9.63
C LEU A 60 -7.14 1.30 9.71
N SER A 61 -6.85 0.32 10.57
CA SER A 61 -7.73 -0.82 10.81
C SER A 61 -9.09 -0.37 11.37
N ALA A 62 -9.09 0.57 12.31
CA ALA A 62 -10.32 1.13 12.88
C ALA A 62 -11.11 1.95 11.85
N ILE A 63 -10.44 2.74 11.01
CA ILE A 63 -11.05 3.49 9.89
C ILE A 63 -11.73 2.54 8.91
N ILE A 64 -11.04 1.46 8.51
CA ILE A 64 -11.61 0.43 7.61
C ILE A 64 -12.84 -0.21 8.26
N ALA A 65 -12.77 -0.54 9.55
CA ALA A 65 -13.90 -1.11 10.28
C ALA A 65 -15.11 -0.15 10.30
N ALA A 66 -14.88 1.14 10.57
CA ALA A 66 -15.93 2.16 10.60
C ALA A 66 -16.54 2.42 9.21
N ALA A 67 -15.74 2.36 8.14
CA ALA A 67 -16.20 2.52 6.76
C ALA A 67 -17.26 1.49 6.33
N HIS A 68 -17.38 0.35 7.00
CA HIS A 68 -18.44 -0.62 6.72
C HIS A 68 -19.84 -0.11 7.07
N THR A 69 -19.97 0.87 7.98
CA THR A 69 -21.26 1.36 8.49
C THR A 69 -21.42 2.88 8.39
N ASP A 70 -20.35 3.62 8.13
CA ASP A 70 -20.34 5.07 7.99
C ASP A 70 -19.95 5.47 6.55
N GLU A 71 -20.90 6.04 5.81
CA GLU A 71 -20.66 6.46 4.42
C GLU A 71 -19.65 7.60 4.27
N ALA A 72 -19.56 8.50 5.25
CA ALA A 72 -18.59 9.59 5.21
C ALA A 72 -17.18 9.02 5.35
N MET A 73 -17.00 8.06 6.27
CA MET A 73 -15.76 7.32 6.44
C MET A 73 -15.40 6.51 5.18
N ALA A 74 -16.38 5.84 4.56
CA ALA A 74 -16.18 5.08 3.32
C ALA A 74 -15.71 5.98 2.16
N ARG A 75 -16.36 7.15 1.96
CA ARG A 75 -15.96 8.11 0.93
C ARG A 75 -14.55 8.64 1.16
N MET A 76 -14.22 9.01 2.39
CA MET A 76 -12.90 9.51 2.74
C MET A 76 -11.81 8.46 2.55
N LEU A 77 -12.05 7.21 2.97
CA LEU A 77 -11.12 6.11 2.74
C LEU A 77 -10.93 5.88 1.23
N HIS A 78 -12.02 5.90 0.44
CA HIS A 78 -11.95 5.77 -1.01
C HIS A 78 -11.07 6.84 -1.65
N ASP A 79 -11.27 8.12 -1.33
CA ASP A 79 -10.50 9.22 -1.91
C ASP A 79 -9.00 9.13 -1.61
N ASN A 80 -8.64 8.71 -0.39
CA ASN A 80 -7.24 8.53 -0.01
C ASN A 80 -6.62 7.29 -0.66
N MET A 81 -7.35 6.18 -0.71
CA MET A 81 -6.89 4.97 -1.39
C MET A 81 -6.74 5.20 -2.89
N ALA A 82 -7.61 5.98 -3.53
CA ALA A 82 -7.52 6.30 -4.95
C ALA A 82 -6.20 7.03 -5.28
N ARG A 83 -5.81 8.02 -4.47
CA ARG A 83 -4.53 8.75 -4.62
C ARG A 83 -3.33 7.83 -4.45
N TRP A 84 -3.36 6.98 -3.43
CA TRP A 84 -2.28 6.03 -3.22
C TRP A 84 -2.19 5.00 -4.36
N ASN A 85 -3.33 4.49 -4.82
CA ASN A 85 -3.40 3.55 -5.94
C ASN A 85 -2.85 4.18 -7.23
N GLU A 86 -3.17 5.44 -7.52
CA GLU A 86 -2.60 6.20 -8.64
C GLU A 86 -1.08 6.32 -8.55
N ALA A 87 -0.55 6.62 -7.36
CA ALA A 87 0.89 6.74 -7.13
C ALA A 87 1.63 5.40 -7.35
N VAL A 88 1.07 4.31 -6.82
CA VAL A 88 1.63 2.95 -6.99
C VAL A 88 1.54 2.51 -8.46
N SER A 89 0.41 2.75 -9.12
CA SER A 89 0.20 2.42 -10.53
C SER A 89 1.23 3.14 -11.42
N THR A 90 1.45 4.44 -11.16
CA THR A 90 2.46 5.23 -11.86
C THR A 90 3.87 4.68 -11.64
N ALA A 91 4.20 4.22 -10.44
CA ALA A 91 5.50 3.61 -10.16
C ALA A 91 5.67 2.26 -10.89
N ILE A 92 4.63 1.42 -10.90
CA ILE A 92 4.62 0.12 -11.59
C ILE A 92 4.77 0.32 -13.10
N ASP A 93 3.97 1.19 -13.71
CA ASP A 93 4.05 1.48 -15.15
C ASP A 93 5.45 1.95 -15.55
N ARG A 94 6.05 2.82 -14.72
CA ARG A 94 7.43 3.29 -14.93
C ARG A 94 8.43 2.14 -14.88
N ILE A 95 8.35 1.23 -13.91
CA ILE A 95 9.22 0.05 -13.81
C ILE A 95 9.09 -0.80 -15.06
N LEU A 96 7.86 -1.09 -15.50
CA LEU A 96 7.58 -1.91 -16.69
C LEU A 96 8.10 -1.24 -17.97
N THR A 97 7.92 0.07 -18.11
CA THR A 97 8.42 0.86 -19.24
C THR A 97 9.95 0.83 -19.33
N LEU A 98 10.65 0.97 -18.20
CA LEU A 98 12.11 0.84 -18.13
C LEU A 98 12.62 -0.56 -18.51
N ARG A 99 11.74 -1.57 -18.51
CA ARG A 99 12.05 -2.96 -18.90
C ARG A 99 11.46 -3.34 -20.27
N LYS A 100 10.83 -2.40 -21.00
CA LYS A 100 10.14 -2.64 -22.28
C LYS A 100 8.99 -3.65 -22.19
N LEU A 101 8.35 -3.70 -21.01
CA LEU A 101 7.24 -4.59 -20.66
C LEU A 101 5.89 -3.86 -20.56
N SER A 102 5.79 -2.61 -21.03
CA SER A 102 4.51 -1.88 -21.07
C SER A 102 3.45 -2.71 -21.80
N GLY A 103 2.26 -2.81 -21.21
CA GLY A 103 1.15 -3.62 -21.72
C GLY A 103 1.31 -5.14 -21.61
N ALA A 104 2.40 -5.64 -20.98
CA ALA A 104 2.56 -7.07 -20.72
C ALA A 104 1.68 -7.56 -19.57
N ILE A 105 1.43 -6.69 -18.59
CA ILE A 105 0.71 -6.99 -17.35
C ILE A 105 -0.40 -5.96 -17.20
N ASP A 106 -1.55 -6.38 -16.68
CA ASP A 106 -2.59 -5.48 -16.20
C ASP A 106 -2.07 -4.70 -14.99
N VAL A 107 -1.67 -3.44 -15.24
CA VAL A 107 -1.13 -2.55 -14.21
C VAL A 107 -2.18 -2.25 -13.15
N GLU A 108 -3.45 -2.09 -13.53
CA GLU A 108 -4.52 -1.75 -12.59
C GLU A 108 -4.77 -2.90 -11.62
N ALA A 109 -4.92 -4.13 -12.14
CA ALA A 109 -5.10 -5.32 -11.33
C ALA A 109 -3.90 -5.59 -10.39
N LEU A 110 -2.67 -5.44 -10.90
CA LEU A 110 -1.47 -5.58 -10.09
C LEU A 110 -1.41 -4.52 -8.98
N THR A 111 -1.75 -3.27 -9.30
CA THR A 111 -1.76 -2.17 -8.33
C THR A 111 -2.79 -2.44 -7.23
N ALA A 112 -4.03 -2.78 -7.59
CA ALA A 112 -5.08 -3.11 -6.63
C ALA A 112 -4.66 -4.26 -5.70
N SER A 113 -4.09 -5.32 -6.26
CA SER A 113 -3.58 -6.46 -5.49
C SER A 113 -2.48 -6.05 -4.53
N LEU A 114 -1.48 -5.28 -4.98
CA LEU A 114 -0.35 -4.86 -4.13
C LEU A 114 -0.80 -3.91 -3.01
N THR A 115 -1.68 -2.96 -3.31
CA THR A 115 -2.26 -2.03 -2.34
C THR A 115 -3.02 -2.80 -1.26
N ALA A 116 -3.95 -3.69 -1.65
CA ALA A 116 -4.73 -4.50 -0.70
C ALA A 116 -3.84 -5.42 0.14
N SER A 117 -2.86 -6.08 -0.48
CA SER A 117 -1.90 -6.96 0.23
C SER A 117 -1.09 -6.18 1.25
N THR A 118 -0.63 -4.98 0.89
CA THR A 118 0.17 -4.11 1.79
C THR A 118 -0.65 -3.68 2.99
N ILE A 119 -1.91 -3.26 2.79
CA ILE A 119 -2.81 -2.92 3.89
C ILE A 119 -3.00 -4.14 4.80
N GLY A 120 -3.37 -5.31 4.25
CA GLY A 120 -3.60 -6.51 5.05
C GLY A 120 -2.37 -6.97 5.84
N MET A 121 -1.18 -6.92 5.22
CA MET A 121 0.08 -7.24 5.89
C MET A 121 0.41 -6.23 7.00
N MET A 122 0.18 -4.94 6.76
CA MET A 122 0.43 -3.87 7.73
C MET A 122 -0.52 -3.96 8.93
N THR A 123 -1.81 -4.20 8.69
CA THR A 123 -2.81 -4.33 9.77
C THR A 123 -2.53 -5.56 10.62
N LEU A 124 -2.31 -6.73 10.00
CA LEU A 124 -1.93 -7.96 10.73
C LEU A 124 -0.60 -7.82 11.47
N GLY A 125 0.40 -7.20 10.85
CA GLY A 125 1.73 -7.00 11.44
C GLY A 125 1.75 -6.00 12.61
N SER A 126 0.71 -5.18 12.76
CA SER A 126 0.55 -4.24 13.87
C SER A 126 -0.13 -4.82 15.11
N VAL A 127 -0.64 -6.05 15.03
CA VAL A 127 -1.27 -6.72 16.17
C VAL A 127 -0.22 -7.01 17.25
N PRO A 128 -0.46 -6.62 18.53
CA PRO A 128 0.44 -6.96 19.62
C PRO A 128 0.67 -8.47 19.73
N GLY A 129 1.94 -8.89 19.77
CA GLY A 129 2.29 -10.31 19.81
C GLY A 129 2.03 -11.07 18.51
N GLN A 130 1.94 -10.36 17.37
CA GLN A 130 1.61 -10.88 16.04
C GLN A 130 2.06 -12.34 15.77
N PRO A 131 1.10 -13.25 15.48
CA PRO A 131 1.35 -14.69 15.42
C PRO A 131 2.09 -15.17 14.15
N LEU A 132 2.19 -14.32 13.13
CA LEU A 132 2.72 -14.67 11.80
C LEU A 132 4.15 -14.16 11.55
N GLY A 133 4.78 -13.52 12.55
CA GLY A 133 5.99 -12.73 12.32
C GLY A 133 5.69 -11.51 11.43
N ASP A 134 6.72 -10.77 11.01
CA ASP A 134 6.56 -9.58 10.16
C ASP A 134 6.17 -10.00 8.71
N PRO A 135 4.90 -9.78 8.29
CA PRO A 135 4.43 -10.26 6.98
C PRO A 135 5.07 -9.48 5.81
N ILE A 136 5.39 -8.21 6.02
CA ILE A 136 6.07 -7.39 5.02
C ILE A 136 7.52 -7.86 4.85
N ALA A 137 8.21 -8.21 5.93
CA ALA A 137 9.54 -8.81 5.84
C ALA A 137 9.50 -10.19 5.18
N ALA A 138 8.45 -10.97 5.36
CA ALA A 138 8.32 -12.31 4.78
C ALA A 138 8.39 -12.30 3.24
N VAL A 139 7.94 -11.23 2.59
CA VAL A 139 7.96 -11.10 1.11
C VAL A 139 9.21 -10.40 0.57
N ARG A 140 10.18 -10.00 1.41
CA ARG A 140 11.39 -9.24 1.04
C ARG A 140 12.18 -9.84 -0.13
N GLY A 141 12.18 -11.17 -0.26
CA GLY A 141 12.91 -11.87 -1.30
C GLY A 141 12.28 -11.78 -2.69
N LEU A 142 10.96 -11.56 -2.79
CA LEU A 142 10.25 -11.61 -4.07
C LEU A 142 10.60 -10.44 -5.03
N PRO A 143 10.66 -9.17 -4.58
CA PRO A 143 10.97 -8.06 -5.47
C PRO A 143 12.34 -8.14 -6.19
N PRO A 144 13.47 -8.42 -5.52
CA PRO A 144 14.76 -8.53 -6.21
C PRO A 144 14.82 -9.77 -7.12
N LEU A 145 14.09 -10.84 -6.80
CA LEU A 145 13.95 -11.99 -7.70
C LEU A 145 13.20 -11.60 -8.97
N LEU A 146 12.11 -10.84 -8.86
CA LEU A 146 11.35 -10.34 -10.00
C LEU A 146 12.21 -9.40 -10.87
N ASP A 147 12.93 -8.47 -10.26
CA ASP A 147 13.84 -7.56 -10.98
C ASP A 147 14.95 -8.33 -11.73
N ARG A 148 15.48 -9.41 -11.16
CA ARG A 148 16.47 -10.28 -11.82
C ARG A 148 15.84 -11.09 -12.95
N ALA A 149 14.69 -11.71 -12.71
CA ALA A 149 13.98 -12.50 -13.71
C ALA A 149 13.65 -11.67 -14.95
N MET A 150 13.14 -10.45 -14.76
CA MET A 150 12.82 -9.52 -15.86
C MET A 150 14.05 -9.06 -16.66
N LYS A 151 15.25 -9.06 -16.08
CA LYS A 151 16.49 -8.77 -16.82
C LYS A 151 16.92 -9.94 -17.71
N LEU A 152 16.59 -11.17 -17.32
CA LEU A 152 16.99 -12.39 -18.02
C LEU A 152 16.01 -12.80 -19.11
N VAL A 153 14.73 -12.51 -18.93
CA VAL A 153 13.69 -12.85 -19.91
C VAL A 153 13.66 -11.80 -21.03
N PRO A 154 13.83 -12.18 -22.30
CA PRO A 154 13.66 -11.26 -23.42
C PRO A 154 12.24 -10.68 -23.42
N ALA A 155 12.10 -9.35 -23.58
CA ALA A 155 10.80 -8.66 -23.56
C ALA A 155 9.70 -9.30 -24.45
N PRO A 156 9.98 -9.83 -25.66
CA PRO A 156 8.97 -10.52 -26.46
C PRO A 156 8.43 -11.79 -25.80
N LEU A 157 9.29 -12.54 -25.10
CA LEU A 157 8.90 -13.76 -24.39
C LEU A 157 8.08 -13.41 -23.14
N ALA A 158 8.51 -12.40 -22.38
CA ALA A 158 7.77 -11.91 -21.24
C ALA A 158 6.35 -11.47 -21.62
N ARG A 159 6.18 -10.68 -22.70
CA ARG A 159 4.84 -10.29 -23.19
C ARG A 159 3.96 -11.48 -23.54
N ARG A 160 4.53 -12.55 -24.12
CA ARG A 160 3.76 -13.77 -24.45
C ARG A 160 3.35 -14.55 -23.20
N ILE A 161 4.22 -14.64 -22.19
CA ILE A 161 3.92 -15.33 -20.93
C ILE A 161 2.84 -14.57 -20.15
N PHE A 162 3.01 -13.27 -19.96
CA PHE A 162 2.06 -12.48 -19.18
C PHE A 162 0.74 -12.22 -19.93
N GLY A 163 0.79 -12.00 -21.26
CA GLY A 163 -0.41 -11.86 -22.08
C GLY A 163 -1.22 -13.14 -22.27
N ALA A 164 -0.71 -14.31 -21.85
CA ALA A 164 -1.45 -15.57 -21.81
C ALA A 164 -2.10 -15.85 -20.45
N LEU A 165 -1.84 -14.99 -19.44
CA LEU A 165 -2.34 -15.13 -18.07
C LEU A 165 -3.48 -14.13 -17.75
N GLY A 166 -3.78 -13.19 -18.64
CA GLY A 166 -4.96 -12.32 -18.59
C GLY A 166 -6.02 -12.76 -19.60
#